data_AF-A0A0Q7SFI8-F1
#
_entry.id   AF-A0A0Q7SFI8-F1
#
_cell.length_a   1.000
_cell.length_b   1.000
_cell.length_c   1.000
_cell.angle_alpha   90.00
_cell.angle_beta   90.00
_cell.angle_gamma   90.00
#
_symmetry.space_group_name_H-M   'P 1'
#
loop_
_entity.id
_entity.type
_entity.pdbx_description
1 polymer ?
#
loop_
_entity_poly.entity_id
_entity_poly.type
_entity_poly.pdbx_seq_one_letter_code
_entity_poly.pdbx_strand_id
1 'polypeptide(L)'
;MDAMKRAMFGKAGTAALLGALAAACAPPAAAPRTEAGNAAVAGWTRPPAILSVQRTAASLIFTGEAEPGARVVLRSAPGAAYAAAADARGRFEIRMTAPAGDLWLRPETQIGQDAAPSPDRLLIVAGGRGPIAILRIGGPTRRLDQAPALGAVDSDGRMRLASGRTSGTAPVVVQAAGESVRVTPDGEGRWSLMLRPSDGPDEIQAGGGRFAWPGEAAAGPSPRVERSGRGWRIAWTGAAGARQSTWLPDAV
;
A
#
# COMPACT_ATOMS: atom_id res chain seq x y z
N MET A 1 -44.67 20.93 38.85
CA MET A 1 -44.35 22.22 39.49
C MET A 1 -44.44 21.99 40.98
N ASP A 2 -43.34 22.07 41.70
CA ASP A 2 -43.34 22.45 43.13
C ASP A 2 -41.93 22.87 43.52
N ALA A 3 -41.81 23.99 44.24
CA ALA A 3 -40.54 24.64 44.51
C ALA A 3 -40.55 25.42 45.84
N MET A 4 -39.77 24.95 46.82
CA MET A 4 -39.43 25.67 48.05
C MET A 4 -38.16 25.01 48.63
N LYS A 5 -36.94 25.57 48.73
CA LYS A 5 -36.35 26.93 48.78
C LYS A 5 -36.10 27.47 50.21
N ARG A 6 -34.81 27.39 50.63
CA ARG A 6 -34.15 28.04 51.81
C ARG A 6 -34.59 27.46 53.18
N ALA A 7 -33.86 27.60 54.29
CA ALA A 7 -32.63 28.35 54.66
C ALA A 7 -31.77 27.51 55.66
N MET A 8 -30.62 27.91 56.25
CA MET A 8 -29.80 29.14 56.20
C MET A 8 -28.30 28.81 56.51
N PHE A 9 -27.52 29.71 57.12
CA PHE A 9 -26.09 29.56 57.47
C PHE A 9 -25.83 29.45 58.99
N GLY A 10 -24.83 28.65 59.37
CA GLY A 10 -23.67 29.11 60.13
C GLY A 10 -23.69 29.15 61.68
N LYS A 11 -22.62 28.62 62.28
CA LYS A 11 -21.85 29.24 63.37
C LYS A 11 -20.49 28.55 63.54
N ALA A 12 -19.48 29.32 63.94
CA ALA A 12 -18.10 28.86 64.11
C ALA A 12 -17.85 28.27 65.51
N GLY A 13 -16.79 27.47 65.63
CA GLY A 13 -16.31 26.92 66.90
C GLY A 13 -14.83 26.53 66.80
N THR A 14 -13.94 27.48 67.09
CA THR A 14 -12.49 27.26 67.10
C THR A 14 -12.05 26.74 68.47
N ALA A 15 -11.39 25.59 68.54
CA ALA A 15 -10.64 25.16 69.72
C ALA A 15 -9.41 24.35 69.27
N ALA A 16 -8.22 24.82 69.62
CA ALA A 16 -6.97 24.16 69.29
C ALA A 16 -6.54 23.20 70.41
N LEU A 17 -5.96 22.05 70.04
CA LEU A 17 -5.06 21.30 70.91
C LEU A 17 -3.78 20.96 70.14
N LEU A 18 -2.62 21.31 70.70
CA LEU A 18 -1.33 20.84 70.23
C LEU A 18 -1.14 19.38 70.66
N GLY A 19 -0.77 18.53 69.72
CA GLY A 19 -0.29 17.16 69.97
C GLY A 19 0.92 16.89 69.10
N ALA A 20 2.12 16.98 69.68
CA ALA A 20 3.36 16.72 68.94
C ALA A 20 3.55 15.21 68.76
N LEU A 21 3.46 14.74 67.51
CA LEU A 21 3.88 13.40 67.11
C LEU A 21 5.02 13.51 66.12
N ALA A 22 6.21 13.10 66.55
CA ALA A 22 7.39 13.02 65.70
C ALA A 22 7.28 11.81 64.76
N ALA A 23 6.63 12.00 63.60
CA ALA A 23 6.65 11.04 62.51
C ALA A 23 7.78 11.40 61.52
N ALA A 24 8.78 10.54 61.40
CA ALA A 24 9.85 10.69 60.42
C ALA A 24 9.31 10.42 59.00
N CYS A 25 8.93 11.47 58.28
CA CYS A 25 8.57 11.38 56.88
C CYS A 25 9.81 11.09 56.02
N ALA A 26 10.10 9.80 55.81
CA ALA A 26 10.90 9.39 54.66
C ALA A 26 10.20 9.87 53.37
N PRO A 27 10.93 10.44 52.40
CA PRO A 27 10.33 10.76 51.11
C PRO A 27 9.82 9.46 50.46
N PRO A 28 8.65 9.47 49.79
CA PRO A 28 8.16 8.28 49.12
C PRO A 28 9.18 7.82 48.09
N ALA A 29 9.49 6.52 48.10
CA ALA A 29 10.39 5.93 47.12
C ALA A 29 9.90 6.29 45.71
N ALA A 30 10.79 6.88 44.90
CA ALA A 30 10.46 7.19 43.53
C ALA A 30 10.06 5.89 42.83
N ALA A 31 8.81 5.82 42.35
CA ALA A 31 8.38 4.72 41.50
C ALA A 31 9.39 4.59 40.35
N PRO A 32 9.79 3.36 39.98
CA PRO A 32 10.71 3.19 38.86
C PRO A 32 10.07 3.88 37.66
N ARG A 33 10.77 4.91 37.15
CA ARG A 33 10.41 5.48 35.86
C ARG A 33 10.58 4.34 34.87
N THR A 34 9.47 3.76 34.42
CA THR A 34 9.43 3.13 33.12
C THR A 34 9.91 4.20 32.16
N GLU A 35 11.12 4.03 31.65
CA GLU A 35 11.58 4.82 30.51
C GLU A 35 10.54 4.60 29.42
N ALA A 36 9.71 5.61 29.18
CA ALA A 36 8.89 5.68 27.99
C ALA A 36 9.87 5.78 26.83
N GLY A 37 10.31 4.61 26.35
CA GLY A 37 11.32 4.48 25.31
C GLY A 37 10.94 5.40 24.17
N ASN A 38 11.83 6.37 23.88
CA ASN A 38 11.56 7.60 23.14
C ASN A 38 10.37 7.46 22.19
N ALA A 39 9.24 8.07 22.56
CA ALA A 39 8.15 8.27 21.63
C ALA A 39 8.73 9.00 20.42
N ALA A 40 8.92 8.27 19.32
CA ALA A 40 9.45 8.85 18.10
C ALA A 40 8.59 10.05 17.75
N VAL A 41 9.25 11.19 17.47
CA VAL A 41 8.58 12.45 17.12
C VAL A 41 7.48 12.13 16.13
N ALA A 42 6.24 12.46 16.48
CA ALA A 42 5.03 12.00 15.79
C ALA A 42 4.99 12.50 14.34
N GLY A 43 5.63 11.76 13.45
CA GLY A 43 5.53 11.92 12.02
C GLY A 43 4.15 11.46 11.56
N TRP A 44 3.69 12.04 10.45
CA TRP A 44 2.45 11.60 9.82
C TRP A 44 2.55 10.13 9.41
N THR A 45 1.61 9.29 9.87
CA THR A 45 1.57 7.86 9.58
C THR A 45 1.57 7.61 8.07
N ARG A 46 2.43 6.69 7.62
CA ARG A 46 2.66 6.42 6.19
C ARG A 46 1.95 5.13 5.76
N PRO A 47 1.41 5.08 4.53
CA PRO A 47 0.90 3.84 3.97
C PRO A 47 1.97 2.73 3.88
N PRO A 48 1.59 1.46 3.92
CA PRO A 48 2.52 0.34 3.96
C PRO A 48 3.06 0.04 2.56
N ALA A 49 4.35 -0.30 2.47
CA ALA A 49 5.00 -0.72 1.26
C ALA A 49 4.97 -2.25 1.14
N ILE A 50 4.11 -2.80 0.27
CA ILE A 50 4.15 -4.23 -0.08
C ILE A 50 5.35 -4.47 -0.98
N LEU A 51 6.30 -5.28 -0.55
CA LEU A 51 7.55 -5.52 -1.30
C LEU A 51 7.42 -6.70 -2.26
N SER A 52 6.89 -7.85 -1.82
CA SER A 52 6.68 -9.03 -2.65
C SER A 52 5.42 -9.80 -2.31
N VAL A 53 4.98 -10.66 -3.23
CA VAL A 53 3.89 -11.62 -3.00
C VAL A 53 4.31 -13.00 -3.50
N GLN A 54 4.31 -13.97 -2.59
CA GLN A 54 4.54 -15.38 -2.91
C GLN A 54 3.21 -16.13 -2.94
N ARG A 55 2.99 -16.92 -3.99
CA ARG A 55 1.86 -17.86 -4.07
C ARG A 55 2.30 -19.24 -3.59
N THR A 56 1.56 -19.82 -2.65
CA THR A 56 1.83 -21.14 -2.06
C THR A 56 0.56 -21.99 -2.12
N ALA A 57 0.47 -22.89 -3.10
CA ALA A 57 -0.69 -23.75 -3.35
C ALA A 57 -2.05 -23.01 -3.43
N ALA A 58 -2.77 -22.92 -2.31
CA ALA A 58 -4.07 -22.26 -2.17
C ALA A 58 -4.01 -20.90 -1.43
N SER A 59 -2.82 -20.39 -1.12
CA SER A 59 -2.60 -19.18 -0.34
C SER A 59 -1.68 -18.17 -1.03
N LEU A 60 -1.80 -16.91 -0.61
CA LEU A 60 -0.90 -15.81 -0.95
C LEU A 60 -0.24 -15.28 0.33
N ILE A 61 1.07 -15.04 0.27
CA ILE A 61 1.89 -14.49 1.35
C ILE A 61 2.43 -13.14 0.87
N PHE A 62 2.01 -12.06 1.53
CA PHE A 62 2.43 -10.69 1.26
C PHE A 62 3.48 -10.30 2.29
N THR A 63 4.66 -9.87 1.85
CA THR A 63 5.66 -9.28 2.75
C THR A 63 5.88 -7.82 2.41
N GLY A 64 6.26 -7.03 3.41
CA GLY A 64 6.51 -5.61 3.20
C GLY A 64 6.95 -4.87 4.45
N GLU A 65 6.97 -3.54 4.33
CA GLU A 65 7.39 -2.61 5.37
C GLU A 65 6.28 -1.62 5.71
N ALA A 66 6.17 -1.30 7.00
CA ALA A 66 5.30 -0.28 7.58
C ALA A 66 6.00 0.30 8.82
N GLU A 67 5.34 1.19 9.55
CA GLU A 67 5.86 1.69 10.81
C GLU A 67 5.95 0.56 11.87
N PRO A 68 7.03 0.47 12.68
CA PRO A 68 7.20 -0.58 13.67
C PRO A 68 6.01 -0.70 14.63
N GLY A 69 5.51 -1.92 14.83
CA GLY A 69 4.33 -2.18 15.67
C GLY A 69 2.98 -1.75 15.08
N ALA A 70 2.96 -1.09 13.92
CA ALA A 70 1.71 -0.66 13.29
C ALA A 70 0.89 -1.85 12.76
N ARG A 71 -0.44 -1.70 12.73
CA ARG A 71 -1.34 -2.69 12.14
C ARG A 71 -1.49 -2.42 10.65
N VAL A 72 -1.00 -3.34 9.82
CA VAL A 72 -1.14 -3.29 8.36
C VAL A 72 -2.43 -4.00 7.97
N VAL A 73 -3.21 -3.37 7.09
CA VAL A 73 -4.51 -3.87 6.61
C VAL A 73 -4.55 -3.83 5.09
N LEU A 74 -5.00 -4.91 4.46
CA LEU A 74 -5.35 -4.99 3.04
C LEU A 74 -6.87 -5.07 2.93
N ARG A 75 -7.51 -3.97 2.52
CA ARG A 75 -8.98 -3.81 2.53
C ARG A 75 -9.57 -3.85 1.13
N SER A 76 -10.59 -4.68 0.89
CA SER A 76 -11.39 -4.65 -0.34
C SER A 76 -12.63 -3.77 -0.18
N ALA A 77 -13.16 -3.23 -1.28
CA ALA A 77 -14.41 -2.47 -1.25
C ALA A 77 -15.64 -3.31 -0.80
N PRO A 78 -15.76 -4.61 -1.15
CA PRO A 78 -16.75 -5.52 -0.56
C PRO A 78 -16.59 -5.84 0.94
N GLY A 79 -15.65 -5.20 1.66
CA GLY A 79 -15.50 -5.34 3.10
C GLY A 79 -14.57 -6.47 3.58
N ALA A 80 -14.00 -7.28 2.69
CA ALA A 80 -12.97 -8.24 3.07
C ALA A 80 -11.70 -7.49 3.53
N ALA A 81 -11.13 -7.91 4.66
CA ALA A 81 -9.94 -7.30 5.22
C ALA A 81 -8.99 -8.37 5.76
N TYR A 82 -7.71 -8.23 5.40
CA TYR A 82 -6.62 -9.09 5.88
C TYR A 82 -5.61 -8.22 6.62
N ALA A 83 -5.11 -8.66 7.76
CA ALA A 83 -4.25 -7.81 8.58
C ALA A 83 -3.16 -8.58 9.32
N ALA A 84 -2.05 -7.89 9.60
CA ALA A 84 -0.98 -8.33 10.47
C ALA A 84 -0.37 -7.10 11.18
N ALA A 85 0.36 -7.33 12.28
CA ALA A 85 1.22 -6.30 12.85
C ALA A 85 2.57 -6.29 12.13
N ALA A 86 3.17 -5.11 11.98
CA ALA A 86 4.57 -4.97 11.66
C ALA A 86 5.43 -5.28 12.89
N ASP A 87 6.57 -5.96 12.69
CA ASP A 87 7.52 -6.27 13.76
C ASP A 87 8.24 -5.02 14.27
N ALA A 88 9.11 -5.18 15.28
CA ALA A 88 9.92 -4.08 15.84
C ALA A 88 10.91 -3.44 14.83
N ARG A 89 11.05 -3.99 13.62
CA ARG A 89 11.83 -3.45 12.50
C ARG A 89 10.93 -2.94 11.36
N GLY A 90 9.61 -2.86 11.57
CA GLY A 90 8.65 -2.40 10.58
C GLY A 90 8.23 -3.44 9.54
N ARG A 91 8.71 -4.69 9.63
CA ARG A 91 8.43 -5.73 8.62
C ARG A 91 7.14 -6.45 8.94
N PHE A 92 6.26 -6.64 7.96
CA PHE A 92 5.02 -7.38 8.13
C PHE A 92 4.93 -8.58 7.18
N GLU A 93 4.10 -9.55 7.56
CA GLU A 93 3.72 -10.68 6.72
C GLU A 93 2.21 -10.94 6.85
N ILE A 94 1.47 -10.85 5.74
CA ILE A 94 0.04 -11.15 5.69
C ILE A 94 -0.18 -12.41 4.87
N ARG A 95 -0.85 -13.41 5.46
CA ARG A 95 -1.30 -14.61 4.75
C ARG A 95 -2.81 -14.51 4.47
N MET A 96 -3.21 -14.92 3.27
CA MET A 96 -4.63 -15.11 2.93
C MET A 96 -4.82 -16.32 2.04
N THR A 97 -6.01 -16.94 2.09
CA THR A 97 -6.46 -17.86 1.05
C THR A 97 -6.55 -17.10 -0.28
N ALA A 98 -6.07 -17.71 -1.36
CA ALA A 98 -6.16 -17.13 -2.70
C ALA A 98 -7.65 -16.95 -3.09
N PRO A 99 -8.06 -15.77 -3.59
CA PRO A 99 -9.44 -15.54 -4.01
C PRO A 99 -9.78 -16.40 -5.24
N ALA A 100 -11.07 -16.68 -5.46
CA ALA A 100 -11.50 -17.51 -6.60
C ALA A 100 -11.21 -16.83 -7.96
N GLY A 101 -11.47 -15.52 -8.03
CA GLY A 101 -11.27 -14.65 -9.18
C GLY A 101 -10.36 -13.46 -8.88
N ASP A 102 -10.64 -12.31 -9.49
CA ASP A 102 -9.88 -11.08 -9.29
C ASP A 102 -10.22 -10.40 -7.96
N LEU A 103 -9.23 -9.81 -7.30
CA LEU A 103 -9.42 -9.10 -6.04
C LEU A 103 -8.65 -7.77 -6.02
N TRP A 104 -9.38 -6.70 -5.74
CA TRP A 104 -8.87 -5.35 -5.55
C TRP A 104 -8.75 -5.03 -4.06
N LEU A 105 -7.56 -4.60 -3.65
CA LEU A 105 -7.23 -4.26 -2.27
C LEU A 105 -6.60 -2.88 -2.19
N ARG A 106 -6.88 -2.17 -1.09
CA ARG A 106 -6.21 -0.94 -0.69
C ARG A 106 -5.37 -1.24 0.55
N PRO A 107 -4.03 -1.14 0.47
CA PRO A 107 -3.16 -1.24 1.64
C PRO A 107 -3.35 -0.02 2.56
N GLU A 108 -3.28 -0.22 3.87
CA GLU A 108 -3.55 0.79 4.90
C GLU A 108 -2.72 0.49 6.16
N THR A 109 -2.04 1.49 6.71
CA THR A 109 -1.38 1.40 8.03
C THR A 109 -2.31 1.98 9.08
N GLN A 110 -2.42 1.35 10.25
CA GLN A 110 -3.22 1.83 11.38
C GLN A 110 -2.36 1.88 12.66
N ILE A 111 -2.38 3.02 13.36
CA ILE A 111 -1.68 3.22 14.65
C ILE A 111 -2.63 3.97 15.59
N GLY A 112 -3.09 3.29 16.65
CA GLY A 112 -4.07 3.88 17.57
C GLY A 112 -5.38 4.21 16.84
N GLN A 113 -5.65 5.51 16.64
CA GLN A 113 -6.79 6.01 15.86
C GLN A 113 -6.39 6.55 14.47
N ASP A 114 -5.09 6.68 14.19
CA ASP A 114 -4.59 7.17 12.92
C ASP A 114 -4.59 6.07 11.86
N ALA A 115 -5.00 6.43 10.63
CA ALA A 115 -5.04 5.52 9.50
C ALA A 115 -4.46 6.18 8.24
N ALA A 116 -3.51 5.49 7.60
CA ALA A 116 -2.83 5.93 6.39
C ALA A 116 -3.15 4.98 5.22
N PRO A 117 -4.28 5.18 4.51
CA PRO A 117 -4.64 4.40 3.34
C PRO A 117 -3.76 4.79 2.13
N SER A 118 -3.17 3.79 1.48
CA SER A 118 -2.33 3.99 0.30
C SER A 118 -3.11 4.69 -0.83
N PRO A 119 -2.49 5.61 -1.60
CA PRO A 119 -3.11 6.13 -2.81
C PRO A 119 -3.27 5.02 -3.88
N ASP A 120 -2.34 4.07 -3.90
CA ASP A 120 -2.25 2.99 -4.88
C ASP A 120 -3.33 1.91 -4.68
N ARG A 121 -3.41 0.96 -5.63
CA ARG A 121 -4.25 -0.25 -5.52
C ARG A 121 -3.43 -1.50 -5.71
N LEU A 122 -3.63 -2.49 -4.85
CA LEU A 122 -3.16 -3.85 -5.06
C LEU A 122 -4.23 -4.60 -5.86
N LEU A 123 -3.84 -5.17 -7.00
CA LEU A 123 -4.64 -6.10 -7.79
C LEU A 123 -4.04 -7.50 -7.71
N ILE A 124 -4.90 -8.49 -7.49
CA ILE A 124 -4.61 -9.92 -7.60
C ILE A 124 -5.48 -10.45 -8.73
N VAL A 125 -4.89 -10.94 -9.82
CA VAL A 125 -5.64 -11.49 -10.96
C VAL A 125 -5.83 -13.00 -10.82
N ALA A 126 -7.06 -13.48 -11.02
CA ALA A 126 -7.45 -14.89 -11.04
C ALA A 126 -6.87 -15.72 -9.87
N GLY A 127 -7.00 -15.26 -8.63
CA GLY A 127 -6.45 -15.96 -7.46
C GLY A 127 -4.92 -16.02 -7.41
N GLY A 128 -4.25 -15.05 -8.02
CA GLY A 128 -2.79 -15.03 -8.18
C GLY A 128 -2.28 -16.07 -9.17
N ARG A 129 -3.15 -16.66 -10.00
CA ARG A 129 -2.73 -17.43 -11.19
C ARG A 129 -2.39 -16.51 -12.37
N GLY A 130 -2.93 -15.29 -12.36
CA GLY A 130 -2.46 -14.19 -13.19
C GLY A 130 -1.56 -13.22 -12.41
N PRO A 131 -1.22 -12.06 -13.01
CA PRO A 131 -0.41 -11.02 -12.39
C PRO A 131 -0.88 -10.58 -11.00
N ILE A 132 0.07 -10.15 -10.16
CA ILE A 132 -0.21 -9.47 -8.89
C ILE A 132 0.57 -8.16 -8.90
N ALA A 133 -0.10 -7.02 -8.81
CA ALA A 133 0.54 -5.73 -9.05
C ALA A 133 0.02 -4.61 -8.14
N ILE A 134 0.88 -3.62 -7.90
CA ILE A 134 0.51 -2.30 -7.35
C ILE A 134 0.31 -1.34 -8.51
N LEU A 135 -0.92 -0.89 -8.72
CA LEU A 135 -1.32 0.08 -9.74
C LEU A 135 -1.34 1.49 -9.14
N ARG A 136 -0.75 2.45 -9.85
CA ARG A 136 -0.57 3.85 -9.41
C ARG A 136 -1.06 4.81 -10.48
N ILE A 137 -1.77 5.86 -10.05
CA ILE A 137 -2.24 6.93 -10.96
C ILE A 137 -1.02 7.75 -11.37
N GLY A 138 -0.78 7.92 -12.68
CA GLY A 138 0.33 8.74 -13.19
C GLY A 138 1.74 8.26 -12.80
N GLY A 139 1.88 7.00 -12.40
CA GLY A 139 3.16 6.38 -12.04
C GLY A 139 3.21 4.91 -12.44
N PRO A 140 4.40 4.29 -12.45
CA PRO A 140 4.57 2.95 -13.01
C PRO A 140 3.91 1.87 -12.15
N THR A 141 3.11 1.01 -12.76
CA THR A 141 2.58 -0.19 -12.13
C THR A 141 3.71 -1.16 -11.78
N ARG A 142 3.77 -1.62 -10.53
CA ARG A 142 4.81 -2.53 -10.04
C ARG A 142 4.25 -3.95 -9.87
N ARG A 143 4.76 -4.88 -10.68
CA ARG A 143 4.54 -6.32 -10.49
C ARG A 143 5.18 -6.80 -9.18
N LEU A 144 4.47 -7.67 -8.48
CA LEU A 144 4.88 -8.32 -7.22
C LEU A 144 5.08 -9.83 -7.39
N ASP A 145 4.63 -10.37 -8.53
CA ASP A 145 4.83 -11.74 -9.00
C ASP A 145 6.05 -11.86 -9.94
N GLN A 146 6.33 -13.08 -10.42
CA GLN A 146 7.36 -13.33 -11.43
C GLN A 146 6.91 -12.82 -12.80
N ALA A 147 7.26 -11.58 -13.11
CA ALA A 147 6.97 -10.90 -14.37
C ALA A 147 8.14 -11.00 -15.36
N PRO A 148 7.88 -10.89 -16.68
CA PRO A 148 8.94 -10.71 -17.67
C PRO A 148 9.54 -9.30 -17.57
N ALA A 149 10.58 -9.02 -18.38
CA ALA A 149 11.35 -7.77 -18.30
C ALA A 149 10.49 -6.49 -18.43
N LEU A 150 9.48 -6.49 -19.31
CA LEU A 150 8.38 -5.52 -19.32
C LEU A 150 7.32 -6.00 -18.33
N GLY A 151 7.13 -5.31 -17.21
CA GLY A 151 6.16 -5.70 -16.18
C GLY A 151 4.74 -5.17 -16.44
N ALA A 152 4.64 -3.95 -16.98
CA ALA A 152 3.39 -3.26 -17.27
C ALA A 152 3.53 -2.18 -18.37
N VAL A 153 2.41 -1.84 -19.00
CA VAL A 153 2.21 -0.61 -19.79
C VAL A 153 0.98 0.11 -19.25
N ASP A 154 1.19 1.27 -18.64
CA ASP A 154 0.15 2.12 -18.07
C ASP A 154 -0.20 3.26 -19.04
N SER A 155 -1.47 3.68 -19.06
CA SER A 155 -1.96 4.77 -19.90
C SER A 155 -3.20 5.45 -19.33
N ASP A 156 -3.33 6.75 -19.61
CA ASP A 156 -4.55 7.54 -19.40
C ASP A 156 -5.24 7.94 -20.72
N GLY A 157 -4.75 7.41 -21.85
CA GLY A 157 -5.17 7.78 -23.20
C GLY A 157 -4.49 9.04 -23.76
N ARG A 158 -3.56 9.66 -23.03
CA ARG A 158 -2.72 10.78 -23.49
C ARG A 158 -1.23 10.46 -23.35
N MET A 159 -0.85 9.87 -22.23
CA MET A 159 0.51 9.46 -21.89
C MET A 159 0.56 7.94 -21.77
N ARG A 160 1.67 7.32 -22.20
CA ARG A 160 1.89 5.88 -22.12
C ARG A 160 3.21 5.57 -21.43
N LEU A 161 3.18 4.85 -20.31
CA LEU A 161 4.31 4.57 -19.45
C LEU A 161 4.60 3.07 -19.43
N ALA A 162 5.71 2.66 -20.04
CA ALA A 162 6.23 1.31 -19.87
C ALA A 162 7.00 1.20 -18.56
N SER A 163 6.88 0.08 -17.86
CA SER A 163 7.66 -0.20 -16.65
C SER A 163 7.96 -1.68 -16.48
N GLY A 164 9.00 -1.99 -15.72
CA GLY A 164 9.46 -3.38 -15.59
C GLY A 164 10.60 -3.57 -14.62
N ARG A 165 11.22 -4.74 -14.68
CA ARG A 165 12.35 -5.14 -13.84
C ARG A 165 13.43 -5.83 -14.66
N THR A 166 14.66 -5.76 -14.17
CA THR A 166 15.83 -6.53 -14.63
C THR A 166 16.56 -7.10 -13.41
N SER A 167 17.32 -8.18 -13.60
CA SER A 167 18.08 -8.87 -12.55
C SER A 167 19.43 -8.23 -12.23
N GLY A 168 19.86 -7.21 -12.99
CA GLY A 168 21.13 -6.52 -12.79
C GLY A 168 21.04 -5.02 -13.04
N THR A 169 22.13 -4.31 -12.78
CA THR A 169 22.25 -2.84 -12.94
C THR A 169 22.50 -2.40 -14.38
N ALA A 170 22.68 -3.34 -15.32
CA ALA A 170 22.88 -3.05 -16.73
C ALA A 170 21.64 -2.33 -17.31
N PRO A 171 21.81 -1.21 -18.03
CA PRO A 171 20.69 -0.49 -18.63
C PRO A 171 19.89 -1.36 -19.60
N VAL A 172 18.57 -1.29 -19.48
CA VAL A 172 17.60 -1.98 -20.35
C VAL A 172 17.45 -1.17 -21.64
N VAL A 173 17.62 -1.81 -22.79
CA VAL A 173 17.20 -1.23 -24.07
C VAL A 173 15.71 -1.53 -24.25
N VAL A 174 14.92 -0.47 -24.42
CA VAL A 174 13.49 -0.53 -24.70
C VAL A 174 13.27 0.01 -26.11
N GLN A 175 12.55 -0.73 -26.95
CA GLN A 175 12.19 -0.31 -28.31
C GLN A 175 10.68 -0.28 -28.47
N ALA A 176 10.13 0.80 -29.02
CA ALA A 176 8.70 0.97 -29.28
C ALA A 176 8.49 2.04 -30.36
N ALA A 177 7.47 1.90 -31.21
CA ALA A 177 7.13 2.86 -32.26
C ALA A 177 8.33 3.30 -33.15
N GLY A 178 9.28 2.39 -33.39
CA GLY A 178 10.51 2.67 -34.18
C GLY A 178 11.64 3.38 -33.43
N GLU A 179 11.44 3.78 -32.17
CA GLU A 179 12.50 4.33 -31.31
C GLU A 179 13.20 3.24 -30.50
N SER A 180 14.43 3.53 -30.08
CA SER A 180 15.22 2.70 -29.17
C SER A 180 15.83 3.59 -28.09
N VAL A 181 15.50 3.30 -26.82
CA VAL A 181 15.91 4.10 -25.65
C VAL A 181 16.60 3.21 -24.64
N ARG A 182 17.72 3.68 -24.09
CA ARG A 182 18.49 2.99 -23.05
C ARG A 182 18.10 3.55 -21.68
N VAL A 183 17.52 2.71 -20.82
CA VAL A 183 16.98 3.08 -19.51
C VAL A 183 17.82 2.44 -18.41
N THR A 184 18.40 3.25 -17.52
CA THR A 184 19.12 2.75 -16.35
C THR A 184 18.13 2.32 -15.27
N PRO A 185 18.17 1.07 -14.78
CA PRO A 185 17.32 0.64 -13.67
C PRO A 185 17.76 1.28 -12.34
N ASP A 186 16.86 1.33 -11.38
CA ASP A 186 17.16 1.70 -9.99
C ASP A 186 17.94 0.60 -9.24
N GLY A 187 18.29 0.87 -7.98
CA GLY A 187 19.02 -0.08 -7.12
C GLY A 187 18.27 -1.40 -6.82
N GLU A 188 16.97 -1.48 -7.11
CA GLU A 188 16.19 -2.71 -7.04
C GLU A 188 15.99 -3.37 -8.42
N GLY A 189 16.61 -2.85 -9.48
CA GLY A 189 16.45 -3.36 -10.84
C GLY A 189 15.16 -2.89 -11.54
N ARG A 190 14.38 -1.96 -10.95
CA ARG A 190 13.16 -1.44 -11.58
C ARG A 190 13.49 -0.35 -12.60
N TRP A 191 12.71 -0.28 -13.67
CA TRP A 191 12.83 0.77 -14.67
C TRP A 191 11.45 1.24 -15.12
N SER A 192 11.38 2.47 -15.62
CA SER A 192 10.18 3.04 -16.25
C SER A 192 10.58 4.01 -17.35
N LEU A 193 9.82 4.01 -18.44
CA LEU A 193 10.05 4.86 -19.61
C LEU A 193 8.72 5.38 -20.15
N MET A 194 8.62 6.69 -20.32
CA MET A 194 7.52 7.28 -21.08
C MET A 194 7.71 6.93 -22.56
N LEU A 195 6.75 6.20 -23.12
CA LEU A 195 6.70 5.86 -24.54
C LEU A 195 6.00 6.99 -25.30
N ARG A 196 6.26 7.06 -26.62
CA ARG A 196 5.38 7.81 -27.52
C ARG A 196 3.94 7.27 -27.44
N PRO A 197 2.92 8.14 -27.57
CA PRO A 197 1.54 7.70 -27.80
C PRO A 197 1.44 6.76 -29.00
N SER A 198 0.47 5.85 -28.97
CA SER A 198 0.09 5.01 -30.10
C SER A 198 -1.43 4.90 -30.13
N ASP A 199 -2.02 5.14 -31.30
CA ASP A 199 -3.48 5.09 -31.50
C ASP A 199 -4.04 3.65 -31.56
N GLY A 200 -3.16 2.64 -31.50
CA GLY A 200 -3.54 1.24 -31.59
C GLY A 200 -2.47 0.26 -31.09
N PRO A 201 -2.66 -1.04 -31.33
CA PRO A 201 -1.70 -2.08 -30.95
C PRO A 201 -0.33 -1.86 -31.59
N ASP A 202 0.75 -2.06 -30.82
CA ASP A 202 2.13 -2.00 -31.31
C ASP A 202 3.04 -3.04 -30.62
N GLU A 203 4.25 -3.21 -31.14
CA GLU A 203 5.28 -4.04 -30.49
C GLU A 203 6.17 -3.17 -29.61
N ILE A 204 6.34 -3.62 -28.35
CA ILE A 204 7.33 -3.11 -27.42
C ILE A 204 8.37 -4.22 -27.20
N GLN A 205 9.65 -3.90 -27.33
CA GLN A 205 10.74 -4.82 -26.98
C GLN A 205 11.42 -4.31 -25.71
N ALA A 206 11.70 -5.19 -24.75
CA ALA A 206 12.41 -4.84 -23.53
C ALA A 206 13.12 -6.07 -22.94
N GLY A 207 14.37 -5.91 -22.52
CA GLY A 207 15.15 -6.98 -21.88
C GLY A 207 15.27 -8.27 -22.72
N GLY A 208 15.30 -8.14 -24.04
CA GLY A 208 15.32 -9.27 -24.99
C GLY A 208 13.96 -9.89 -25.32
N GLY A 209 12.90 -9.56 -24.57
CA GLY A 209 11.53 -9.99 -24.88
C GLY A 209 10.85 -9.06 -25.90
N ARG A 210 9.87 -9.60 -26.63
CA ARG A 210 8.96 -8.84 -27.51
C ARG A 210 7.52 -8.99 -27.02
N PHE A 211 6.81 -7.88 -26.96
CA PHE A 211 5.52 -7.76 -26.31
C PHE A 211 4.55 -7.02 -27.23
N ALA A 212 3.52 -7.70 -27.72
CA ALA A 212 2.45 -7.09 -28.48
C ALA A 212 1.47 -6.38 -27.53
N TRP A 213 1.63 -5.07 -27.34
CA TRP A 213 0.69 -4.27 -26.57
C TRP A 213 -0.63 -4.19 -27.34
N PRO A 214 -1.78 -4.58 -26.76
CA PRO A 214 -3.01 -4.73 -27.51
C PRO A 214 -3.77 -3.40 -27.74
N GLY A 215 -3.16 -2.25 -27.43
CA GLY A 215 -3.83 -0.95 -27.39
C GLY A 215 -4.67 -0.73 -26.13
N GLU A 216 -5.36 0.42 -26.11
CA GLU A 216 -6.15 0.88 -24.97
C GLU A 216 -7.30 -0.03 -24.55
N ALA A 217 -7.74 0.12 -23.31
CA ALA A 217 -8.96 -0.51 -22.84
C ALA A 217 -10.19 0.10 -23.55
N ALA A 218 -11.14 -0.75 -23.91
CA ALA A 218 -12.43 -0.28 -24.42
C ALA A 218 -13.18 0.52 -23.34
N ALA A 219 -13.90 1.56 -23.77
CA ALA A 219 -14.80 2.32 -22.90
C ALA A 219 -15.87 1.42 -22.26
N GLY A 220 -16.32 1.75 -21.06
CA GLY A 220 -17.26 0.92 -20.30
C GLY A 220 -17.01 0.97 -18.79
N PRO A 221 -17.74 0.15 -18.01
CA PRO A 221 -17.63 0.13 -16.56
C PRO A 221 -16.21 -0.25 -16.10
N SER A 222 -15.83 0.30 -14.96
CA SER A 222 -14.52 0.13 -14.30
C SER A 222 -14.74 -0.01 -12.78
N PRO A 223 -13.90 -0.79 -12.06
CA PRO A 223 -12.77 -1.56 -12.57
C PRO A 223 -13.21 -2.79 -13.39
N ARG A 224 -12.40 -3.16 -14.39
CA ARG A 224 -12.58 -4.35 -15.23
C ARG A 224 -11.22 -4.96 -15.52
N VAL A 225 -11.13 -6.28 -15.44
CA VAL A 225 -9.94 -7.08 -15.76
C VAL A 225 -10.33 -8.05 -16.86
N GLU A 226 -9.60 -8.06 -17.97
CA GLU A 226 -9.91 -8.86 -19.16
C GLU A 226 -8.64 -9.48 -19.75
N ARG A 227 -8.74 -10.65 -20.37
CA ARG A 227 -7.64 -11.21 -21.19
C ARG A 227 -7.49 -10.37 -22.46
N SER A 228 -6.25 -10.02 -22.80
CA SER A 228 -5.97 -9.26 -24.03
C SER A 228 -4.60 -9.61 -24.58
N GLY A 229 -4.58 -10.36 -25.68
CA GLY A 229 -3.37 -10.97 -26.25
C GLY A 229 -2.68 -11.92 -25.26
N ARG A 230 -1.35 -11.84 -25.20
CA ARG A 230 -0.49 -12.53 -24.22
C ARG A 230 -0.33 -11.71 -22.94
N GLY A 231 -1.47 -11.36 -22.34
CA GLY A 231 -1.51 -10.60 -21.10
C GLY A 231 -2.94 -10.30 -20.64
N TRP A 232 -3.00 -9.45 -19.63
CA TRP A 232 -4.23 -8.96 -19.01
C TRP A 232 -4.33 -7.46 -19.23
N ARG A 233 -5.51 -6.98 -19.63
CA ARG A 233 -5.81 -5.56 -19.68
C ARG A 233 -6.74 -5.20 -18.53
N ILE A 234 -6.48 -4.04 -17.92
CA ILE A 234 -7.17 -3.57 -16.74
C ILE A 234 -7.66 -2.15 -17.00
N ALA A 235 -8.97 -1.96 -17.08
CA ALA A 235 -9.60 -0.65 -17.04
C ALA A 235 -9.91 -0.31 -15.58
N TRP A 236 -9.45 0.83 -15.08
CA TRP A 236 -9.64 1.21 -13.68
C TRP A 236 -9.71 2.72 -13.51
N THR A 237 -10.07 3.17 -12.32
CA THR A 237 -10.19 4.60 -11.98
C THR A 237 -9.42 4.95 -10.73
N GLY A 238 -8.82 6.13 -10.74
CA GLY A 238 -8.20 6.72 -9.56
C GLY A 238 -9.23 7.25 -8.55
N ALA A 239 -8.76 7.68 -7.38
CA ALA A 239 -9.63 8.32 -6.37
C ALA A 239 -10.32 9.60 -6.88
N ALA A 240 -9.70 10.30 -7.85
CA ALA A 240 -10.26 11.47 -8.53
C ALA A 240 -11.14 11.12 -9.76
N GLY A 241 -11.52 9.86 -9.95
CA GLY A 241 -12.36 9.41 -11.07
C GLY A 241 -11.69 9.33 -12.43
N ALA A 242 -10.46 9.86 -12.59
CA ALA A 242 -9.69 9.75 -13.83
C ALA A 242 -9.53 8.29 -14.26
N ARG A 243 -9.88 8.02 -15.53
CA ARG A 243 -9.79 6.69 -16.15
C ARG A 243 -8.34 6.34 -16.44
N GLN A 244 -7.97 5.10 -16.14
CA GLN A 244 -6.65 4.52 -16.37
C GLN A 244 -6.80 3.16 -17.07
N SER A 245 -5.77 2.79 -17.81
CA SER A 245 -5.64 1.58 -18.59
C SER A 245 -4.27 0.99 -18.27
N THR A 246 -4.21 -0.25 -17.79
CA THR A 246 -2.95 -0.94 -17.51
C THR A 246 -2.96 -2.27 -18.24
N TRP A 247 -1.92 -2.56 -19.02
CA TRP A 247 -1.70 -3.87 -19.61
C TRP A 247 -0.53 -4.58 -18.93
N LEU A 248 -0.75 -5.82 -18.50
CA LEU A 248 0.20 -6.67 -17.79
C LEU A 248 0.50 -7.89 -18.68
N PRO A 249 1.68 -7.98 -19.33
CA PRO A 249 2.05 -9.16 -20.09
C PRO A 249 2.12 -10.40 -19.20
N ASP A 250 1.85 -11.56 -19.80
CA ASP A 250 2.05 -12.85 -19.16
C ASP A 250 3.54 -13.10 -18.89
N ALA A 251 3.84 -13.90 -17.86
CA ALA A 251 5.13 -14.55 -17.77
C ALA A 251 5.30 -15.53 -18.95
N VAL A 252 6.52 -15.65 -19.46
CA VAL A 252 6.90 -16.58 -20.55
C VAL A 252 7.40 -17.89 -19.94
#